data_AF-A0A955DAH1-F1
#
_entry.id   AF-A0A955DAH1-F1
#
_cell.length_a   1.000
_cell.length_b   1.000
_cell.length_c   1.000
_cell.angle_alpha   90.00
_cell.angle_beta   90.00
_cell.angle_gamma   90.00
#
_symmetry.space_group_name_H-M   'P 1'
#
loop_
_entity.id
_entity.type
_entity.pdbx_description
1 polymer ?
#
loop_
_entity_poly.entity_id
_entity_poly.type
_entity_poly.pdbx_seq_one_letter_code
_entity_poly.pdbx_strand_id
1 'polypeptide(L)'
;MPARPSPFAAIALVALVAAAGHAQTVGVVGVLGDGIYRWDASEAARGAAVPSMSFENPASREQTREIAVDPAGLATRPRFQREPGEQAGEGGRARVEIDIAPGTSLYGTGQAAGPLLRNGRVTECWNTDAYGYQDDAPSLYTSHPWVLAVRADGTAFGVLADTTYRCEIDLRDGIVFRADGPEFPVIVIEGASPQEVMVGLGSLMGTIAMPPRWAIGYHQCRYSYNPESRVREVAQGFRDRNIPADVIWMDIDY
;
A
#
# COMPACT_ATOMS: atom_id res chain seq x y z
N MET A 1 22.91 -42.51 -61.49
CA MET A 1 23.27 -43.08 -60.17
C MET A 1 23.56 -41.91 -59.24
N PRO A 2 23.01 -41.91 -58.01
CA PRO A 2 22.58 -40.70 -57.32
C PRO A 2 23.57 -40.18 -56.27
N ALA A 3 23.45 -38.89 -55.98
CA ALA A 3 24.18 -38.14 -54.97
C ALA A 3 23.94 -38.65 -53.54
N ARG A 4 24.96 -38.52 -52.68
CA ARG A 4 24.82 -38.67 -51.22
C ARG A 4 25.20 -37.34 -50.52
N PRO A 5 24.40 -36.87 -49.53
CA PRO A 5 24.57 -35.56 -48.91
C PRO A 5 25.39 -35.61 -47.60
N SER A 6 25.83 -34.42 -47.15
CA SER A 6 26.63 -34.15 -45.96
C SER A 6 25.88 -34.39 -44.64
N PRO A 7 26.57 -34.65 -43.51
CA PRO A 7 25.95 -34.71 -42.20
C PRO A 7 25.99 -33.33 -41.51
N PHE A 8 24.87 -32.60 -41.56
CA PHE A 8 24.54 -31.59 -40.56
C PHE A 8 23.14 -31.91 -40.04
N ALA A 9 23.05 -32.36 -38.79
CA ALA A 9 21.79 -32.49 -38.07
C ALA A 9 22.05 -32.31 -36.57
N ALA A 10 22.17 -31.04 -36.15
CA ALA A 10 21.93 -30.67 -34.76
C ALA A 10 20.43 -30.39 -34.63
N ILE A 11 19.71 -31.28 -33.93
CA ILE A 11 18.31 -31.08 -33.59
C ILE A 11 18.27 -30.08 -32.43
N ALA A 12 17.99 -28.81 -32.73
CA ALA A 12 17.61 -27.82 -31.74
C ALA A 12 16.11 -28.01 -31.43
N LEU A 13 15.81 -28.66 -30.32
CA LEU A 13 14.46 -28.72 -29.77
C LEU A 13 14.15 -27.35 -29.13
N VAL A 14 13.54 -26.44 -29.91
CA VAL A 14 13.00 -25.19 -29.36
C VAL A 14 11.71 -25.55 -28.62
N ALA A 15 11.79 -25.61 -27.29
CA ALA A 15 10.61 -25.66 -26.45
C ALA A 15 9.94 -24.28 -26.49
N LEU A 16 8.86 -24.17 -27.26
CA LEU A 16 7.96 -23.02 -27.22
C LEU A 16 7.15 -23.12 -25.92
N VAL A 17 7.60 -22.47 -24.84
CA VAL A 17 6.76 -22.25 -23.66
C VAL A 17 5.73 -21.22 -24.08
N ALA A 18 4.52 -21.68 -24.41
CA ALA A 18 3.36 -20.82 -24.51
C ALA A 18 3.13 -20.21 -23.13
N ALA A 19 3.43 -18.92 -22.99
CA ALA A 19 2.98 -18.15 -21.84
C ALA A 19 1.45 -18.19 -21.85
N ALA A 20 0.86 -18.98 -20.93
CA ALA A 20 -0.56 -18.91 -20.65
C ALA A 20 -0.83 -17.49 -20.14
N GLY A 21 -1.37 -16.65 -21.02
CA GLY A 21 -1.91 -15.35 -20.63
C GLY A 21 -2.99 -15.61 -19.58
N HIS A 22 -2.70 -15.29 -18.33
CA HIS A 22 -3.68 -15.36 -17.26
C HIS A 22 -4.76 -14.33 -17.60
N ALA A 23 -6.00 -14.79 -17.80
CA ALA A 23 -7.10 -13.92 -18.18
C ALA A 23 -7.30 -12.86 -17.10
N GLN A 24 -7.08 -11.60 -17.44
CA GLN A 24 -7.37 -10.46 -16.57
C GLN A 24 -8.88 -10.28 -16.51
N THR A 25 -9.47 -10.33 -15.32
CA THR A 25 -10.90 -10.05 -15.14
C THR A 25 -11.09 -8.62 -14.65
N VAL A 26 -12.08 -7.95 -15.24
CA VAL A 26 -12.63 -6.71 -14.66
C VAL A 26 -13.51 -7.15 -13.49
N GLY A 27 -13.16 -6.72 -12.28
CA GLY A 27 -13.83 -7.12 -11.05
C GLY A 27 -15.28 -6.63 -10.95
N VAL A 28 -15.97 -7.07 -9.90
CA VAL A 28 -17.27 -6.50 -9.51
C VAL A 28 -17.04 -5.22 -8.71
N VAL A 29 -17.93 -4.25 -8.87
CA VAL A 29 -17.75 -2.91 -8.31
C VAL A 29 -18.98 -2.51 -7.51
N GLY A 30 -18.76 -1.87 -6.37
CA GLY A 30 -19.80 -1.28 -5.53
C GLY A 30 -19.46 0.16 -5.13
N VAL A 31 -20.48 0.99 -4.92
CA VAL A 31 -20.28 2.40 -4.51
C VAL A 31 -20.31 2.51 -2.99
N LEU A 32 -19.24 3.05 -2.40
CA LEU A 32 -19.15 3.35 -0.97
C LEU A 32 -19.52 4.81 -0.66
N GLY A 33 -19.30 5.71 -1.61
CA GLY A 33 -19.57 7.13 -1.49
C GLY A 33 -19.34 7.84 -2.82
N ASP A 34 -19.55 9.16 -2.84
CA ASP A 34 -19.34 9.95 -4.04
C ASP A 34 -17.86 9.89 -4.45
N GLY A 35 -17.58 9.32 -5.62
CA GLY A 35 -16.21 9.08 -6.10
C GLY A 35 -15.44 7.97 -5.38
N ILE A 36 -16.09 7.19 -4.50
CA ILE A 36 -15.46 6.11 -3.73
C ILE A 36 -16.06 4.76 -4.14
N TYR A 37 -15.21 3.90 -4.67
CA TYR A 37 -15.59 2.61 -5.25
C TYR A 37 -14.83 1.48 -4.59
N ARG A 38 -15.53 0.40 -4.26
CA ARG A 38 -14.95 -0.88 -3.91
C ARG A 38 -14.92 -1.77 -5.14
N TRP A 39 -13.79 -2.41 -5.38
CA TRP A 39 -13.57 -3.38 -6.44
C TRP A 39 -13.20 -4.72 -5.83
N ASP A 40 -13.83 -5.80 -6.29
CA ASP A 40 -13.54 -7.16 -5.89
C ASP A 40 -13.27 -8.02 -7.14
N ALA A 41 -12.34 -8.98 -7.09
CA ALA A 41 -12.00 -9.82 -8.24
C ALA A 41 -13.21 -10.59 -8.82
N SER A 42 -14.15 -10.98 -7.96
CA SER A 42 -15.41 -11.66 -8.30
C SER A 42 -16.41 -11.57 -7.15
N GLU A 43 -17.67 -11.99 -7.38
CA GLU A 43 -18.66 -12.20 -6.30
C GLU A 43 -18.15 -13.16 -5.22
N ALA A 44 -17.48 -14.23 -5.62
CA ALA A 44 -16.92 -15.22 -4.70
C ALA A 44 -15.79 -14.61 -3.86
N ALA A 45 -14.91 -13.81 -4.47
CA ALA A 45 -13.85 -13.09 -3.78
C ALA A 45 -14.42 -12.12 -2.75
N ARG A 46 -15.43 -11.33 -3.13
CA ARG A 46 -16.14 -10.43 -2.23
C ARG A 46 -16.73 -11.16 -1.03
N GLY A 47 -17.40 -12.29 -1.26
CA GLY A 47 -17.99 -13.11 -0.18
C GLY A 47 -16.97 -13.80 0.71
N ALA A 48 -15.74 -14.02 0.22
CA ALA A 48 -14.64 -14.62 0.97
C ALA A 48 -13.71 -13.58 1.64
N ALA A 49 -13.90 -12.28 1.35
CA ALA A 49 -13.06 -11.23 1.90
C ALA A 49 -13.19 -11.17 3.43
N VAL A 50 -12.04 -11.14 4.11
CA VAL A 50 -11.99 -10.94 5.56
C VAL A 50 -12.50 -9.54 5.93
N PRO A 51 -12.97 -9.32 7.18
CA PRO A 51 -13.31 -7.98 7.65
C PRO A 51 -12.15 -7.00 7.45
N SER A 52 -12.47 -5.78 7.02
CA SER A 52 -11.46 -4.74 6.87
C SER A 52 -10.84 -4.35 8.20
N MET A 53 -9.53 -4.16 8.21
CA MET A 53 -8.80 -3.51 9.30
C MET A 53 -8.43 -2.06 8.97
N SER A 54 -8.79 -1.59 7.78
CA SER A 54 -8.48 -0.25 7.29
C SER A 54 -9.56 0.77 7.67
N PHE A 55 -10.82 0.33 7.78
CA PHE A 55 -11.98 1.21 8.00
C PHE A 55 -12.21 1.44 9.50
N GLU A 56 -12.66 2.64 9.87
CA GLU A 56 -13.05 2.96 11.26
C GLU A 56 -14.19 2.05 11.73
N ASN A 57 -15.17 1.82 10.85
CA ASN A 57 -16.20 0.83 11.03
C ASN A 57 -16.10 -0.22 9.90
N PRO A 58 -15.56 -1.43 10.16
CA PRO A 58 -15.41 -2.46 9.13
C PRO A 58 -16.69 -2.82 8.38
N ALA A 59 -17.86 -2.69 9.04
CA ALA A 59 -19.15 -2.99 8.42
C ALA A 59 -19.54 -1.98 7.32
N SER A 60 -18.99 -0.76 7.31
CA SER A 60 -19.31 0.22 6.27
C SER A 60 -18.69 -0.12 4.92
N ARG A 61 -17.57 -0.87 4.88
CA ARG A 61 -16.99 -1.39 3.63
C ARG A 61 -17.94 -2.35 2.90
N GLU A 62 -18.81 -3.04 3.62
CA GLU A 62 -19.79 -3.98 3.03
C GLU A 62 -21.05 -3.27 2.51
N GLN A 63 -21.33 -2.05 2.98
CA GLN A 63 -22.55 -1.30 2.68
C GLN A 63 -22.44 -0.55 1.35
N THR A 64 -22.25 -1.31 0.28
CA THR A 64 -22.19 -0.75 -1.08
C THR A 64 -23.58 -0.50 -1.64
N ARG A 65 -23.72 0.58 -2.41
CA ARG A 65 -24.89 0.82 -3.26
C ARG A 65 -24.65 0.23 -4.64
N GLU A 66 -25.72 -0.13 -5.32
CA GLU A 66 -25.66 -0.47 -6.73
C GLU A 66 -25.09 0.69 -7.54
N ILE A 67 -24.31 0.33 -8.53
CA ILE A 67 -23.69 1.28 -9.43
C ILE A 67 -24.75 1.77 -10.43
N ALA A 68 -25.06 3.06 -10.36
CA ALA A 68 -25.91 3.73 -11.33
C ALA A 68 -25.15 4.10 -12.65
N VAL A 69 -23.82 3.96 -12.67
CA VAL A 69 -22.94 4.42 -13.76
C VAL A 69 -22.15 3.23 -14.33
N ASP A 70 -22.17 2.97 -15.64
CA ASP A 70 -21.39 1.87 -16.22
C ASP A 70 -19.92 1.83 -15.69
N PRO A 71 -19.48 0.74 -15.01
CA PRO A 71 -18.12 0.59 -14.53
C PRO A 71 -17.05 0.77 -15.62
N ALA A 72 -17.41 0.54 -16.89
CA ALA A 72 -16.52 0.80 -18.02
C ALA A 72 -16.23 2.29 -18.23
N GLY A 73 -17.06 3.18 -17.68
CA GLY A 73 -16.87 4.64 -17.69
C GLY A 73 -15.98 5.17 -16.56
N LEU A 74 -15.59 4.34 -15.59
CA LEU A 74 -14.69 4.75 -14.51
C LEU A 74 -13.25 4.87 -15.03
N ALA A 75 -12.59 5.98 -14.69
CA ALA A 75 -11.24 6.28 -15.17
C ALA A 75 -10.19 5.29 -14.62
N THR A 76 -10.29 4.96 -13.33
CA THR A 76 -9.37 4.05 -12.66
C THR A 76 -10.01 2.68 -12.47
N ARG A 77 -9.38 1.65 -13.03
CA ARG A 77 -9.94 0.28 -13.07
C ARG A 77 -8.91 -0.75 -12.64
N PRO A 78 -9.03 -1.26 -11.40
CA PRO A 78 -8.27 -2.42 -10.93
C PRO A 78 -8.51 -3.66 -11.81
N ARG A 79 -7.43 -4.31 -12.21
CA ARG A 79 -7.44 -5.61 -12.89
C ARG A 79 -6.87 -6.67 -11.98
N PHE A 80 -7.64 -7.73 -11.76
CA PHE A 80 -7.30 -8.78 -10.82
C PHE A 80 -6.69 -9.97 -11.55
N GLN A 81 -5.66 -10.55 -10.94
CA GLN A 81 -4.95 -11.73 -11.40
C GLN A 81 -4.53 -12.57 -10.20
N ARG A 82 -4.21 -13.84 -10.46
CA ARG A 82 -3.55 -14.72 -9.49
C ARG A 82 -2.23 -15.19 -10.06
N GLU A 83 -1.15 -14.90 -9.37
CA GLU A 83 0.18 -15.41 -9.71
C GLU A 83 0.37 -16.78 -9.03
N PRO A 84 0.93 -17.78 -9.73
CA PRO A 84 1.28 -19.06 -9.10
C PRO A 84 2.38 -18.85 -8.04
N GLY A 85 2.40 -19.72 -7.02
CA GLY A 85 3.49 -19.74 -6.04
C GLY A 85 4.82 -20.07 -6.72
N GLU A 86 5.93 -19.55 -6.17
CA GLU A 86 7.27 -19.79 -6.72
C GLU A 86 7.65 -21.28 -6.63
N GLN A 87 7.16 -21.99 -5.60
CA GLN A 87 7.37 -23.42 -5.41
C GLN A 87 6.09 -24.24 -5.51
N ALA A 88 6.23 -25.48 -5.96
CA ALA A 88 5.13 -26.44 -6.03
C ALA A 88 4.58 -26.74 -4.63
N GLY A 89 3.34 -26.32 -4.36
CA GLY A 89 2.68 -26.46 -3.07
C GLY A 89 2.54 -25.16 -2.27
N GLU A 90 3.20 -24.07 -2.69
CA GLU A 90 2.95 -22.74 -2.14
C GLU A 90 1.65 -22.16 -2.72
N GLY A 91 0.90 -21.46 -1.87
CA GLY A 91 -0.26 -20.70 -2.31
C GLY A 91 0.15 -19.58 -3.27
N GLY A 92 -0.61 -19.41 -4.35
CA GLY A 92 -0.38 -18.29 -5.28
C GLY A 92 -0.68 -16.92 -4.66
N ARG A 93 -0.05 -15.86 -5.19
CA ARG A 93 -0.24 -14.47 -4.76
C ARG A 93 -1.46 -13.85 -5.45
N ALA A 94 -2.26 -13.11 -4.70
CA ALA A 94 -3.28 -12.25 -5.27
C ALA A 94 -2.62 -11.00 -5.84
N ARG A 95 -2.98 -10.63 -7.08
CA ARG A 95 -2.36 -9.52 -7.79
C ARG A 95 -3.40 -8.56 -8.34
N VAL A 96 -3.13 -7.27 -8.17
CA VAL A 96 -3.96 -6.19 -8.71
C VAL A 96 -3.08 -5.21 -9.47
N GLU A 97 -3.45 -4.89 -10.70
CA GLU A 97 -2.84 -3.84 -11.50
C GLU A 97 -3.79 -2.67 -11.71
N ILE A 98 -3.25 -1.46 -11.69
CA ILE A 98 -3.94 -0.23 -12.07
C ILE A 98 -3.02 0.54 -13.03
N ASP A 99 -3.52 0.84 -14.21
CA ASP A 99 -2.81 1.69 -15.17
C ASP A 99 -2.80 3.14 -14.72
N ILE A 100 -1.74 3.85 -15.08
CA ILE A 100 -1.60 5.28 -14.82
C ILE A 100 -1.36 6.02 -16.13
N ALA A 101 -1.90 7.24 -16.24
CA ALA A 101 -1.61 8.09 -17.37
C ALA A 101 -0.14 8.58 -17.32
N PRO A 102 0.51 8.84 -18.48
CA PRO A 102 1.83 9.45 -18.50
C PRO A 102 1.88 10.76 -17.70
N GLY A 103 2.96 10.97 -16.95
CA GLY A 103 3.11 12.14 -16.08
C GLY A 103 2.40 12.04 -14.72
N THR A 104 1.78 10.89 -14.40
CA THR A 104 1.20 10.66 -13.06
C THR A 104 2.29 10.52 -12.00
N SER A 105 2.24 11.35 -10.96
CA SER A 105 3.11 11.27 -9.78
C SER A 105 2.49 10.36 -8.72
N LEU A 106 3.27 9.43 -8.18
CA LEU A 106 2.83 8.44 -7.19
C LEU A 106 3.45 8.73 -5.82
N TYR A 107 2.61 8.65 -4.78
CA TYR A 107 2.92 8.95 -3.38
C TYR A 107 2.26 7.92 -2.45
N GLY A 108 2.56 8.00 -1.16
CA GLY A 108 1.99 7.10 -0.15
C GLY A 108 2.96 6.00 0.23
N THR A 109 2.48 4.75 0.19
CA THR A 109 3.16 3.52 0.65
C THR A 109 3.52 3.51 2.13
N GLY A 110 2.88 4.34 2.94
CA GLY A 110 3.06 4.36 4.39
C GLY A 110 4.43 4.86 4.85
N GLN A 111 4.97 4.21 5.87
CA GLN A 111 6.32 4.45 6.34
C GLN A 111 7.31 3.68 5.46
N ALA A 112 7.96 4.39 4.54
CA ALA A 112 8.92 3.80 3.61
C ALA A 112 10.16 4.68 3.47
N ALA A 113 11.32 4.04 3.32
CA ALA A 113 12.61 4.72 3.18
C ALA A 113 12.76 5.49 1.85
N GLY A 114 13.73 6.39 1.77
CA GLY A 114 14.04 7.15 0.56
C GLY A 114 13.04 8.28 0.23
N PRO A 115 13.03 8.75 -1.03
CA PRO A 115 12.28 9.94 -1.45
C PRO A 115 10.76 9.79 -1.36
N LEU A 116 10.08 10.93 -1.18
CA LEU A 116 8.61 11.01 -1.15
C LEU A 116 7.95 10.56 -2.47
N LEU A 117 8.55 10.90 -3.61
CA LEU A 117 8.06 10.46 -4.93
C LEU A 117 8.36 8.97 -5.10
N ARG A 118 7.31 8.16 -5.32
CA ARG A 118 7.39 6.70 -5.30
C ARG A 118 7.43 6.05 -6.70
N ASN A 119 7.30 6.81 -7.78
CA ASN A 119 7.47 6.29 -9.14
C ASN A 119 8.80 5.53 -9.28
N GLY A 120 8.78 4.36 -9.92
CA GLY A 120 9.98 3.55 -10.11
C GLY A 120 10.39 2.71 -8.92
N ARG A 121 9.64 2.72 -7.80
CA ARG A 121 10.04 2.05 -6.56
C ARG A 121 9.15 0.86 -6.22
N VAL A 122 9.71 -0.04 -5.42
CA VAL A 122 9.01 -1.17 -4.82
C VAL A 122 9.11 -1.02 -3.31
N THR A 123 7.97 -1.15 -2.62
CA THR A 123 7.87 -1.10 -1.16
C THR A 123 7.18 -2.36 -0.67
N GLU A 124 7.58 -2.87 0.48
CA GLU A 124 6.98 -4.03 1.12
C GLU A 124 6.20 -3.61 2.38
N CYS A 125 4.91 -3.97 2.40
CA CYS A 125 4.06 -3.89 3.57
C CYS A 125 4.28 -5.13 4.45
N TRP A 126 5.33 -5.06 5.26
CA TRP A 126 5.64 -6.06 6.28
C TRP A 126 6.34 -5.41 7.48
N ASN A 127 5.61 -5.25 8.59
CA ASN A 127 6.13 -4.57 9.78
C ASN A 127 7.40 -5.26 10.29
N THR A 128 8.51 -4.53 10.23
CA THR A 128 9.85 -5.04 10.51
C THR A 128 10.55 -4.09 11.49
N ASP A 129 11.22 -4.65 12.50
CA ASP A 129 12.13 -3.88 13.33
C ASP A 129 13.39 -3.53 12.53
N ALA A 130 13.37 -2.35 11.92
CA ALA A 130 14.39 -1.89 10.98
C ALA A 130 15.35 -0.88 11.62
N TYR A 131 15.93 -1.22 12.78
CA TYR A 131 16.90 -0.35 13.46
C TYR A 131 18.12 -0.05 12.57
N GLY A 132 18.45 1.23 12.41
CA GLY A 132 19.58 1.66 11.57
C GLY A 132 19.35 1.48 10.06
N TYR A 133 18.09 1.44 9.62
CA TYR A 133 17.72 1.30 8.20
C TYR A 133 18.44 2.31 7.29
N GLN A 134 18.57 1.92 6.03
CA GLN A 134 19.12 2.72 4.94
C GLN A 134 18.02 3.09 3.93
N ASP A 135 18.33 3.99 3.00
CA ASP A 135 17.36 4.52 2.03
C ASP A 135 16.74 3.47 1.08
N ASP A 136 17.32 2.27 1.02
CA ASP A 136 16.88 1.13 0.22
C ASP A 136 16.14 0.06 1.03
N ALA A 137 15.88 0.29 2.32
CA ALA A 137 15.13 -0.66 3.15
C ALA A 137 13.75 -0.95 2.54
N PRO A 138 13.40 -2.23 2.30
CA PRO A 138 12.17 -2.60 1.60
C PRO A 138 10.91 -2.35 2.43
N SER A 139 11.01 -2.47 3.76
CA SER A 139 9.95 -2.26 4.72
C SER A 139 10.49 -1.61 5.99
N LEU A 140 9.60 -1.00 6.78
CA LEU A 140 9.90 -0.40 8.07
C LEU A 140 8.87 -0.86 9.12
N TYR A 141 8.60 -0.05 10.13
CA TYR A 141 7.82 -0.44 11.31
C TYR A 141 6.31 -0.48 11.07
N THR A 142 5.79 0.23 10.05
CA THR A 142 4.36 0.26 9.73
C THR A 142 4.08 -0.03 8.26
N SER A 143 2.93 -0.68 8.02
CA SER A 143 2.47 -1.07 6.69
C SER A 143 1.21 -0.30 6.33
N HIS A 144 1.22 0.36 5.17
CA HIS A 144 0.05 1.03 4.62
C HIS A 144 -0.05 0.69 3.13
N PRO A 145 -0.88 -0.31 2.75
CA PRO A 145 -1.06 -0.73 1.35
C PRO A 145 -1.89 0.28 0.54
N TRP A 146 -1.41 1.52 0.51
CA TRP A 146 -2.09 2.71 -0.02
C TRP A 146 -1.18 3.49 -0.98
N VAL A 147 -1.73 3.91 -2.10
CA VAL A 147 -1.06 4.77 -3.08
C VAL A 147 -1.95 5.96 -3.41
N LEU A 148 -1.39 7.15 -3.37
CA LEU A 148 -1.98 8.38 -3.92
C LEU A 148 -1.34 8.68 -5.27
N ALA A 149 -2.16 8.84 -6.30
CA ALA A 149 -1.74 9.14 -7.67
C ALA A 149 -2.27 10.51 -8.09
N VAL A 150 -1.35 11.42 -8.44
CA VAL A 150 -1.66 12.78 -8.91
C VAL A 150 -1.38 12.85 -10.41
N ARG A 151 -2.43 13.04 -11.19
CA ARG A 151 -2.37 13.13 -12.66
C ARG A 151 -1.73 14.45 -13.10
N ALA A 152 -1.28 14.50 -14.34
CA ALA A 152 -0.61 15.68 -14.90
C ALA A 152 -1.49 16.94 -14.92
N ASP A 153 -2.82 16.79 -14.94
CA ASP A 153 -3.79 17.88 -14.88
C ASP A 153 -4.14 18.34 -13.45
N GLY A 154 -3.54 17.73 -12.44
CA GLY A 154 -3.76 18.03 -11.02
C GLY A 154 -4.92 17.27 -10.37
N THR A 155 -5.76 16.58 -11.16
CA THR A 155 -6.73 15.63 -10.60
C THR A 155 -6.01 14.45 -9.97
N ALA A 156 -6.66 13.75 -9.04
CA ALA A 156 -6.01 12.68 -8.31
C ALA A 156 -6.96 11.51 -8.08
N PHE A 157 -6.34 10.36 -7.82
CA PHE A 157 -7.03 9.21 -7.27
C PHE A 157 -6.16 8.53 -6.24
N GLY A 158 -6.78 7.77 -5.35
CA GLY A 158 -6.09 6.95 -4.37
C GLY A 158 -6.56 5.51 -4.45
N VAL A 159 -5.65 4.58 -4.19
CA VAL A 159 -5.91 3.15 -4.24
C VAL A 159 -5.43 2.49 -2.96
N LEU A 160 -6.36 1.84 -2.25
CA LEU A 160 -6.11 1.02 -1.08
C LEU A 160 -6.27 -0.45 -1.45
N ALA A 161 -5.24 -1.25 -1.29
CA ALA A 161 -5.36 -2.70 -1.24
C ALA A 161 -5.76 -3.10 0.19
N ASP A 162 -7.03 -3.45 0.40
CA ASP A 162 -7.58 -3.74 1.73
C ASP A 162 -7.24 -5.16 2.18
N THR A 163 -5.97 -5.35 2.55
CA THR A 163 -5.40 -6.61 2.98
C THR A 163 -4.44 -6.41 4.16
N THR A 164 -4.43 -7.37 5.08
CA THR A 164 -3.47 -7.45 6.20
C THR A 164 -2.36 -8.46 5.95
N TYR A 165 -2.42 -9.19 4.83
CA TYR A 165 -1.34 -10.09 4.40
C TYR A 165 -0.13 -9.28 3.95
N ARG A 166 1.04 -9.92 3.99
CA ARG A 166 2.27 -9.37 3.41
C ARG A 166 1.98 -8.93 1.97
N CYS A 167 2.24 -7.67 1.67
CA CYS A 167 1.84 -7.05 0.41
C CYS A 167 3.00 -6.25 -0.19
N GLU A 168 3.35 -6.53 -1.43
CA GLU A 168 4.29 -5.73 -2.22
C GLU A 168 3.52 -4.65 -2.99
N ILE A 169 4.04 -3.42 -2.97
CA ILE A 169 3.59 -2.31 -3.80
C ILE A 169 4.69 -2.00 -4.81
N ASP A 170 4.45 -2.31 -6.09
CA ASP A 170 5.39 -2.11 -7.19
C ASP A 170 4.90 -0.98 -8.11
N LEU A 171 5.68 0.10 -8.16
CA LEU A 171 5.33 1.36 -8.82
C LEU A 171 6.23 1.69 -10.01
N ARG A 172 6.88 0.67 -10.59
CA ARG A 172 7.78 0.84 -11.75
C ARG A 172 7.02 1.19 -13.03
N ASP A 173 5.96 0.45 -13.32
CA ASP A 173 5.22 0.52 -14.59
C ASP A 173 3.70 0.64 -14.36
N GLY A 174 3.28 1.42 -13.35
CA GLY A 174 1.88 1.56 -12.94
C GLY A 174 1.74 1.46 -11.43
N ILE A 175 0.59 1.01 -10.95
CA ILE A 175 0.40 0.61 -9.55
C ILE A 175 0.09 -0.87 -9.53
N VAL A 176 0.96 -1.66 -8.91
CA VAL A 176 0.78 -3.10 -8.75
C VAL A 176 0.82 -3.46 -7.28
N PHE A 177 -0.20 -4.16 -6.80
CA PHE A 177 -0.22 -4.80 -5.48
C PHE A 177 -0.09 -6.30 -5.63
N ARG A 178 0.77 -6.95 -4.84
CA ARG A 178 0.87 -8.41 -4.74
C ARG A 178 0.81 -8.85 -3.29
N ALA A 179 -0.22 -9.60 -2.91
CA ALA A 179 -0.38 -10.08 -1.54
C ALA A 179 -0.19 -11.59 -1.44
N ASP A 180 0.49 -12.02 -0.38
CA ASP A 180 0.75 -13.43 -0.04
C ASP A 180 -0.48 -14.05 0.65
N GLY A 181 -1.63 -13.95 -0.02
CA GLY A 181 -2.94 -14.27 0.56
C GLY A 181 -4.03 -14.44 -0.48
N PRO A 182 -5.30 -14.55 -0.03
CA PRO A 182 -6.45 -14.59 -0.93
C PRO A 182 -6.62 -13.28 -1.70
N GLU A 183 -7.51 -13.30 -2.69
CA GLU A 183 -7.98 -12.08 -3.35
C GLU A 183 -8.54 -11.11 -2.30
N PHE A 184 -8.22 -9.83 -2.46
CA PHE A 184 -8.57 -8.78 -1.52
C PHE A 184 -9.34 -7.65 -2.20
N PRO A 185 -10.24 -6.96 -1.48
CA PRO A 185 -10.93 -5.80 -2.03
C PRO A 185 -9.96 -4.63 -2.27
N VAL A 186 -10.25 -3.85 -3.30
CA VAL A 186 -9.48 -2.65 -3.66
C VAL A 186 -10.42 -1.45 -3.58
N ILE A 187 -10.06 -0.45 -2.78
CA ILE A 187 -10.82 0.78 -2.68
C ILE A 187 -10.16 1.84 -3.55
N VAL A 188 -10.93 2.41 -4.47
CA VAL A 188 -10.52 3.51 -5.34
C VAL A 188 -11.27 4.77 -4.92
N ILE A 189 -10.54 5.84 -4.66
CA ILE A 189 -11.08 7.16 -4.31
C ILE A 189 -10.67 8.14 -5.41
N GLU A 190 -11.62 8.66 -6.18
CA GLU A 190 -11.39 9.71 -7.17
C GLU A 190 -11.62 11.09 -6.56
N GLY A 191 -10.82 12.08 -6.95
CA GLY A 191 -10.97 13.47 -6.51
C GLY A 191 -10.47 14.47 -7.54
N ALA A 192 -11.01 15.68 -7.50
CA ALA A 192 -10.54 16.78 -8.35
C ALA A 192 -9.16 17.31 -7.89
N SER A 193 -8.71 16.92 -6.69
CA SER A 193 -7.42 17.27 -6.11
C SER A 193 -6.91 16.16 -5.17
N PRO A 194 -5.59 16.08 -4.88
CA PRO A 194 -5.07 15.13 -3.89
C PRO A 194 -5.64 15.36 -2.48
N GLN A 195 -6.03 16.59 -2.13
CA GLN A 195 -6.66 16.92 -0.86
C GLN A 195 -8.03 16.24 -0.73
N GLU A 196 -8.85 16.28 -1.78
CA GLU A 196 -10.15 15.60 -1.79
C GLU A 196 -10.00 14.10 -1.64
N VAL A 197 -8.99 13.49 -2.29
CA VAL A 197 -8.69 12.06 -2.13
C VAL A 197 -8.35 11.73 -0.67
N MET A 198 -7.56 12.58 0.00
CA MET A 198 -7.21 12.37 1.42
C MET A 198 -8.41 12.59 2.37
N VAL A 199 -9.31 13.52 2.06
CA VAL A 199 -10.58 13.67 2.80
C VAL A 199 -11.46 12.44 2.61
N GLY A 200 -11.55 11.92 1.38
CA GLY A 200 -12.23 10.67 1.07
C GLY A 200 -11.66 9.50 1.86
N LEU A 201 -10.33 9.36 1.90
CA LEU A 201 -9.66 8.33 2.69
C LEU A 201 -10.00 8.45 4.19
N GLY A 202 -9.90 9.67 4.74
CA GLY A 202 -10.23 9.94 6.14
C GLY A 202 -11.70 9.63 6.49
N SER A 203 -12.62 9.79 5.54
CA SER A 203 -14.04 9.43 5.74
C SER A 203 -14.29 7.93 5.89
N LEU A 204 -13.36 7.10 5.40
CA LEU A 204 -13.45 5.64 5.49
C LEU A 204 -12.69 5.10 6.71
N MET A 205 -11.45 5.58 6.89
CA MET A 205 -10.51 5.08 7.91
C MET A 205 -10.69 5.75 9.28
N GLY A 206 -11.44 6.85 9.32
CA GLY A 206 -11.52 7.71 10.50
C GLY A 206 -10.40 8.75 10.52
N THR A 207 -10.52 9.69 11.46
CA THR A 207 -9.55 10.77 11.65
C THR A 207 -8.79 10.62 12.95
N ILE A 208 -7.60 11.23 13.04
CA ILE A 208 -6.86 11.26 14.30
C ILE A 208 -7.67 11.95 15.41
N ALA A 209 -7.63 11.40 16.62
CA ALA A 209 -8.17 12.07 17.79
C ALA A 209 -7.39 13.38 18.05
N MET A 210 -8.09 14.45 18.43
CA MET A 210 -7.44 15.72 18.75
C MET A 210 -6.48 15.53 19.93
N PRO A 211 -5.16 15.73 19.75
CA PRO A 211 -4.21 15.55 20.84
C PRO A 211 -4.32 16.71 21.85
N PRO A 212 -3.95 16.49 23.12
CA PRO A 212 -3.83 17.57 24.08
C PRO A 212 -2.71 18.54 23.65
N ARG A 213 -2.82 19.82 24.02
CA ARG A 213 -1.89 20.87 23.61
C ARG A 213 -0.42 20.58 23.96
N TRP A 214 -0.16 19.91 25.09
CA TRP A 214 1.21 19.58 25.50
C TRP A 214 1.87 18.54 24.58
N ALA A 215 1.10 17.75 23.83
CA ALA A 215 1.62 16.69 22.96
C ALA A 215 2.22 17.20 21.64
N ILE A 216 1.99 18.49 21.30
CA ILE A 216 2.62 19.18 20.17
C ILE A 216 3.76 20.11 20.62
N GLY A 217 4.12 20.04 21.91
CA GLY A 217 5.22 20.77 22.50
C GLY A 217 6.58 20.11 22.26
N TYR A 218 7.64 20.66 22.87
CA TYR A 218 8.96 20.01 22.80
C TYR A 218 9.01 18.81 23.76
N HIS A 219 9.40 17.65 23.23
CA HIS A 219 9.52 16.40 23.98
C HIS A 219 11.01 16.02 24.10
N GLN A 220 11.49 15.79 25.32
CA GLN A 220 12.83 15.28 25.57
C GLN A 220 12.80 13.78 25.87
N CYS A 221 13.66 13.01 25.20
CA CYS A 221 13.81 11.57 25.44
C CYS A 221 15.30 11.18 25.44
N ARG A 222 15.62 10.08 26.12
CA ARG A 222 16.88 9.34 26.02
C ARG A 222 16.60 7.90 26.41
N TYR A 223 17.25 6.96 25.74
CA TYR A 223 17.43 5.59 26.22
C TYR A 223 18.74 5.50 27.04
N SER A 224 18.77 5.64 28.36
CA SER A 224 17.72 5.99 29.33
C SER A 224 18.11 7.19 30.21
N TYR A 225 17.18 7.65 31.06
CA TYR A 225 17.46 8.48 32.24
C TYR A 225 17.21 7.68 33.52
N ASN A 226 18.27 7.30 34.23
CA ASN A 226 18.20 6.58 35.51
C ASN A 226 19.34 7.09 36.43
N PRO A 227 19.12 7.34 37.74
CA PRO A 227 17.85 7.25 38.48
C PRO A 227 16.97 8.50 38.36
N GLU A 228 15.86 8.55 39.11
CA GLU A 228 14.91 9.67 39.18
C GLU A 228 15.59 11.05 39.27
N SER A 229 16.70 11.15 40.03
CA SER A 229 17.46 12.40 40.17
C SER A 229 18.00 12.92 38.83
N ARG A 230 18.36 12.04 37.89
CA ARG A 230 18.77 12.42 36.52
C ARG A 230 17.61 13.02 35.73
N VAL A 231 16.42 12.47 35.84
CA VAL A 231 15.21 13.02 35.19
C VAL A 231 14.91 14.42 35.73
N ARG A 232 14.97 14.60 37.07
CA ARG A 232 14.77 15.90 37.72
C ARG A 232 15.83 16.93 37.33
N GLU A 233 17.08 16.53 37.26
CA GLU A 233 18.18 17.38 36.81
C GLU A 233 17.97 17.86 35.37
N VAL A 234 17.58 16.96 34.45
CA VAL A 234 17.27 17.33 33.06
C VAL A 234 16.11 18.32 33.02
N ALA A 235 15.02 18.06 33.73
CA ALA A 235 13.87 18.95 33.81
C ALA A 235 14.23 20.35 34.33
N GLN A 236 15.04 20.41 35.41
CA GLN A 236 15.51 21.68 35.96
C GLN A 236 16.43 22.40 34.97
N GLY A 237 17.30 21.66 34.27
CA GLY A 237 18.21 22.21 33.28
C GLY A 237 17.51 22.92 32.12
N PHE A 238 16.37 22.42 31.65
CA PHE A 238 15.51 23.10 30.67
C PHE A 238 14.95 24.42 31.22
N ARG A 239 14.43 24.40 32.46
CA ARG A 239 13.88 25.58 33.14
C ARG A 239 14.93 26.67 33.35
N ASP A 240 16.09 26.29 33.89
CA ASP A 240 17.20 27.22 34.18
C ASP A 240 17.70 27.92 32.91
N ARG A 241 17.63 27.22 31.76
CA ARG A 241 18.06 27.72 30.45
C ARG A 241 16.94 28.41 29.67
N ASN A 242 15.73 28.49 30.22
CA ASN A 242 14.54 29.00 29.53
C ASN A 242 14.28 28.31 28.17
N ILE A 243 14.55 27.00 28.08
CA ILE A 243 14.22 26.18 26.91
C ILE A 243 12.88 25.48 27.20
N PRO A 244 11.83 25.70 26.39
CA PRO A 244 10.55 25.03 26.58
C PRO A 244 10.68 23.51 26.46
N ALA A 245 10.08 22.78 27.39
CA ALA A 245 9.92 21.32 27.34
C ALA A 245 8.63 20.94 28.05
N ASP A 246 7.72 20.31 27.31
CA ASP A 246 6.39 19.93 27.80
C ASP A 246 6.37 18.49 28.32
N VAL A 247 7.22 17.61 27.79
CA VAL A 247 7.27 16.18 28.12
C VAL A 247 8.71 15.69 28.26
N ILE A 248 8.95 14.86 29.28
CA ILE A 248 10.16 14.03 29.40
C ILE A 248 9.75 12.57 29.36
N TRP A 249 10.30 11.82 28.42
CA TRP A 249 10.07 10.38 28.29
C TRP A 249 11.05 9.60 29.18
N MET A 250 10.53 8.58 29.87
CA MET A 250 11.31 7.61 30.62
C MET A 250 11.30 6.31 29.83
N ASP A 251 12.47 5.93 29.31
CA ASP A 251 12.65 4.67 28.61
C ASP A 251 12.80 3.50 29.60
N ILE A 252 13.00 2.28 29.11
CA ILE A 252 12.81 1.01 29.83
C ILE A 252 13.60 0.80 31.15
N ASP A 253 14.57 1.65 31.50
CA ASP A 253 15.36 1.53 32.74
C ASP A 253 14.75 2.26 33.97
N TYR A 254 13.45 2.63 33.93
CA TYR A 254 12.76 3.37 34.99
C TYR A 254 12.49 2.57 36.27
#